data_AF-A0A931URY4-F1
#
_entry.id   AF-A0A931URY4-F1
#
_cell.length_a   1.000
_cell.length_b   1.000
_cell.length_c   1.000
_cell.angle_alpha   90.00
_cell.angle_beta   90.00
_cell.angle_gamma   90.00
#
_symmetry.space_group_name_H-M   'P 1'
#
loop_
_entity.id
_entity.type
_entity.pdbx_description
1 polymer ?
#
loop_
_entity_poly.entity_id
_entity_poly.type
_entity_poly.pdbx_seq_one_letter_code
_entity_poly.pdbx_strand_id
1 'polypeptide(L)'
;MAGVVINGRPPHPEQLRQLQQLYGAAPPPGAYWYDRVSGLYGPWGRESLGFILPGHDFGPLPANASNGTTGVFINGRNLPLVEVLFLQQLFGVVYPGRWWLDGRTGNIGMEGNPFPIANLVLALQQAQQRGGGGGYRWRNNTGSGGVEGGCVWINVPGAGSAMSGGC
;
A
#
# COMPACT_ATOMS: atom_id res chain seq x y z
N MET A 1 -5.56 -23.49 -14.88
CA MET A 1 -4.60 -22.82 -13.98
C MET A 1 -4.92 -21.33 -14.05
N ALA A 2 -5.32 -20.70 -12.95
CA ALA A 2 -5.55 -19.25 -12.93
C ALA A 2 -4.19 -18.54 -12.97
N GLY A 3 -4.02 -17.54 -13.84
CA GLY A 3 -2.80 -16.73 -13.89
C GLY A 3 -2.80 -15.62 -12.82
N VAL A 4 -1.72 -14.86 -12.76
CA VAL A 4 -1.68 -13.60 -12.00
C VAL A 4 -2.33 -12.49 -12.84
N VAL A 5 -3.21 -11.72 -12.21
CA VAL A 5 -3.85 -10.52 -12.80
C VAL A 5 -3.59 -9.36 -11.85
N ILE A 6 -3.01 -8.26 -12.34
CA ILE A 6 -2.76 -7.04 -11.56
C ILE A 6 -3.42 -5.87 -12.27
N ASN A 7 -4.15 -5.03 -11.54
CA ASN A 7 -4.88 -3.88 -12.09
C ASN A 7 -5.84 -4.27 -13.25
N GLY A 8 -6.44 -5.47 -13.14
CA GLY A 8 -7.35 -6.03 -14.13
C GLY A 8 -6.69 -6.56 -15.41
N ARG A 9 -5.36 -6.72 -15.43
CA ARG A 9 -4.60 -7.13 -16.62
C ARG A 9 -3.59 -8.23 -16.28
N PRO A 10 -3.29 -9.16 -17.20
CA PRO A 10 -2.16 -10.07 -17.03
C PRO A 10 -0.85 -9.27 -17.08
N PRO A 11 0.04 -9.39 -16.08
CA PRO A 11 1.35 -8.75 -16.12
C PRO A 11 2.19 -9.30 -17.28
N HIS A 12 3.04 -8.45 -17.84
CA HIS A 12 4.06 -8.89 -18.80
C HIS A 12 5.03 -9.85 -18.11
N PRO A 13 5.52 -10.91 -18.79
CA PRO A 13 6.48 -11.85 -18.19
C PRO A 13 7.72 -11.18 -17.59
N GLU A 14 8.21 -10.09 -18.19
CA GLU A 14 9.32 -9.31 -17.63
C GLU A 14 8.99 -8.65 -16.29
N GLN A 15 7.76 -8.17 -16.09
CA GLN A 15 7.37 -7.55 -14.83
C GLN A 15 7.34 -8.61 -13.71
N LEU A 16 6.85 -9.81 -14.01
CA LEU A 16 6.90 -10.94 -13.05
C LEU A 16 8.34 -11.36 -12.75
N ARG A 17 9.22 -11.39 -13.76
CA ARG A 17 10.65 -11.66 -13.55
C ARG A 17 11.30 -10.59 -12.67
N GLN A 18 10.99 -9.32 -12.88
CA GLN A 18 11.49 -8.22 -12.06
C GLN A 18 11.03 -8.35 -10.60
N LEU A 19 9.74 -8.66 -10.37
CA LEU A 19 9.23 -8.94 -9.03
C LEU A 19 9.98 -10.13 -8.39
N GLN A 20 10.15 -11.23 -9.12
CA GLN A 20 10.86 -12.42 -8.65
C GLN A 20 12.34 -12.14 -8.34
N GLN A 21 13.00 -11.27 -9.10
CA GLN A 21 14.40 -10.88 -8.86
C GLN A 21 14.54 -9.95 -7.66
N LEU A 22 13.65 -8.96 -7.55
CA LEU A 22 13.69 -7.95 -6.49
C LEU A 22 13.21 -8.51 -5.15
N TYR A 23 12.20 -9.36 -5.18
CA TYR A 23 11.56 -9.91 -3.99
C TYR A 23 11.83 -11.39 -3.82
N GLY A 24 12.62 -12.09 -4.62
CA GLY A 24 12.87 -13.53 -4.44
C GLY A 24 11.66 -14.46 -4.63
N ALA A 25 10.47 -13.94 -4.93
CA ALA A 25 9.26 -14.70 -5.21
C ALA A 25 8.30 -13.95 -6.16
N ALA A 26 7.59 -14.70 -7.00
CA ALA A 26 6.49 -14.21 -7.81
C ALA A 26 5.19 -14.22 -6.99
N PRO A 27 4.24 -13.31 -7.29
CA PRO A 27 2.92 -13.36 -6.66
C PRO A 27 2.25 -14.71 -6.93
N PRO A 28 1.54 -15.29 -5.96
CA PRO A 28 0.75 -16.49 -6.22
C PRO A 28 -0.35 -16.19 -7.25
N PRO A 29 -0.86 -17.22 -7.95
CA PRO A 29 -2.04 -17.10 -8.80
C PRO A 29 -3.21 -16.36 -8.13
N GLY A 30 -3.75 -15.35 -8.80
CA GLY A 30 -4.82 -14.53 -8.23
C GLY A 30 -5.00 -13.19 -8.92
N ALA A 31 -6.04 -12.47 -8.48
CA ALA A 31 -6.30 -11.11 -8.91
C ALA A 31 -5.90 -10.12 -7.81
N TYR A 32 -5.11 -9.12 -8.18
CA TYR A 32 -4.53 -8.13 -7.30
C TYR A 32 -4.70 -6.73 -7.88
N TRP A 33 -4.49 -5.75 -7.03
CA TRP A 33 -4.27 -4.37 -7.43
C TRP A 33 -2.95 -3.88 -6.87
N TYR A 34 -2.35 -2.93 -7.58
CA TYR A 34 -1.10 -2.30 -7.21
C TYR A 34 -1.14 -0.82 -7.56
N ASP A 35 -0.81 0.01 -6.58
CA ASP A 35 -0.67 1.45 -6.72
C ASP A 35 0.79 1.81 -7.00
N ARG A 36 1.07 2.30 -8.22
CA ARG A 36 2.41 2.69 -8.66
C ARG A 36 3.01 3.82 -7.82
N VAL A 37 2.20 4.74 -7.30
CA VAL A 37 2.66 5.95 -6.61
C VAL A 37 2.98 5.65 -5.16
N SER A 38 2.07 4.97 -4.46
CA SER A 38 2.26 4.64 -3.04
C SER A 38 3.02 3.34 -2.79
N GLY A 39 3.07 2.44 -3.78
CA GLY A 39 3.55 1.08 -3.59
C GLY A 39 2.55 0.17 -2.86
N LEU A 40 1.37 0.66 -2.47
CA LEU A 40 0.34 -0.16 -1.85
C LEU A 40 -0.17 -1.24 -2.79
N TYR A 41 -0.47 -2.41 -2.23
CA TYR A 41 -1.05 -3.51 -2.97
C TYR A 41 -2.04 -4.29 -2.12
N GLY A 42 -2.91 -5.05 -2.80
CA GLY A 42 -3.84 -5.95 -2.14
C GLY A 42 -4.55 -6.87 -3.12
N PRO A 43 -5.29 -7.87 -2.62
CA PRO A 43 -6.19 -8.66 -3.44
C PRO A 43 -7.25 -7.77 -4.09
N TRP A 44 -7.66 -8.11 -5.31
CA TRP A 44 -8.74 -7.41 -5.99
C TRP A 44 -10.03 -7.43 -5.16
N GLY A 45 -10.67 -6.28 -5.03
CA GLY A 45 -11.88 -6.08 -4.24
C GLY A 45 -11.67 -6.08 -2.73
N ARG A 46 -10.43 -6.00 -2.26
CA ARG A 46 -10.08 -5.95 -0.83
C ARG A 46 -9.21 -4.74 -0.51
N GLU A 47 -9.13 -4.44 0.78
CA GLU A 47 -8.28 -3.43 1.36
C GLU A 47 -6.80 -3.66 1.11
N SER A 48 -5.99 -2.63 1.37
CA SER A 48 -4.53 -2.71 1.31
C SER A 48 -4.02 -3.83 2.21
N LEU A 49 -3.26 -4.75 1.61
CA LEU A 49 -2.62 -5.85 2.31
C LEU A 49 -1.23 -5.47 2.83
N GLY A 50 -0.58 -4.55 2.12
CA GLY A 50 0.76 -4.08 2.42
C GLY A 50 1.24 -3.09 1.36
N PHE A 51 2.53 -2.84 1.36
CA PHE A 51 3.22 -2.03 0.36
C PHE A 51 4.46 -2.80 -0.12
N ILE A 52 4.88 -2.53 -1.35
CA ILE A 52 6.19 -2.89 -1.90
C ILE A 52 6.82 -1.62 -2.49
N LEU A 53 7.98 -1.73 -3.15
CA LEU A 53 8.66 -0.55 -3.69
C LEU A 53 7.77 0.18 -4.70
N PRO A 54 7.54 1.49 -4.54
CA PRO A 54 6.82 2.30 -5.52
C PRO A 54 7.51 2.27 -6.89
N GLY A 55 6.73 2.40 -7.96
CA GLY A 55 7.25 2.53 -9.33
C GLY A 55 7.20 1.29 -10.21
N HIS A 56 6.71 0.14 -9.73
CA HIS A 56 6.34 -0.95 -10.65
C HIS A 56 5.21 -0.49 -11.58
N ASP A 57 5.33 -0.76 -12.88
CA ASP A 57 4.29 -0.43 -13.84
C ASP A 57 3.42 -1.66 -14.10
N PHE A 58 2.18 -1.67 -13.66
CA PHE A 58 1.18 -2.69 -14.03
C PHE A 58 -0.01 -2.06 -14.78
N GLY A 59 0.18 -0.84 -15.31
CA GLY A 59 -0.88 -0.03 -15.87
C GLY A 59 -1.67 0.75 -14.80
N PRO A 60 -2.69 1.52 -15.24
CA PRO A 60 -3.45 2.41 -14.38
C PRO A 60 -4.22 1.64 -13.31
N LEU A 61 -4.21 2.16 -12.08
CA LEU A 61 -4.96 1.63 -10.96
C LEU A 61 -6.46 1.94 -11.12
N PRO A 62 -7.34 0.93 -11.21
CA PRO A 62 -8.77 1.18 -11.36
C PRO A 62 -9.40 1.71 -10.06
N ALA A 63 -10.38 2.62 -10.19
CA ALA A 63 -11.04 3.22 -9.03
C ALA A 63 -11.76 2.17 -8.14
N ASN A 64 -12.27 1.10 -8.75
CA ASN A 64 -12.97 0.01 -8.06
C ASN A 64 -12.04 -1.13 -7.60
N ALA A 65 -10.71 -0.97 -7.71
CA ALA A 65 -9.74 -2.02 -7.44
C ALA A 65 -9.86 -2.65 -6.03
N SER A 66 -10.29 -1.89 -5.03
CA SER A 66 -10.50 -2.34 -3.64
C SER A 66 -11.97 -2.40 -3.24
N ASN A 67 -12.91 -2.34 -4.21
CA ASN A 67 -14.36 -2.32 -3.96
C ASN A 67 -14.81 -1.24 -2.95
N GLY A 68 -14.16 -0.06 -3.00
CA GLY A 68 -14.50 1.05 -2.10
C GLY A 68 -15.81 1.73 -2.44
N THR A 69 -16.49 2.22 -1.41
CA THR A 69 -17.79 2.91 -1.49
C THR A 69 -17.81 4.25 -0.76
N THR A 70 -16.66 4.70 -0.25
CA THR A 70 -16.59 5.82 0.69
C THR A 70 -16.53 7.20 0.02
N GLY A 71 -16.15 7.24 -1.26
CA GLY A 71 -15.89 8.50 -1.96
C GLY A 71 -14.57 9.16 -1.54
N VAL A 72 -13.76 8.48 -0.73
CA VAL A 72 -12.38 8.85 -0.43
C VAL A 72 -11.49 8.13 -1.42
N PHE A 73 -10.73 8.87 -2.23
CA PHE A 73 -9.84 8.31 -3.23
C PHE A 73 -8.39 8.58 -2.85
N ILE A 74 -7.53 7.56 -2.94
CA ILE A 74 -6.08 7.73 -2.89
C ILE A 74 -5.49 7.25 -4.21
N ASN A 75 -4.73 8.13 -4.88
CA ASN A 75 -4.09 7.85 -6.17
C ASN A 75 -5.06 7.24 -7.20
N GLY A 76 -6.30 7.75 -7.21
CA GLY A 76 -7.37 7.30 -8.11
C GLY A 76 -8.18 6.07 -7.64
N ARG A 77 -7.78 5.35 -6.58
CA ARG A 77 -8.53 4.20 -6.02
C ARG A 77 -9.52 4.64 -4.95
N ASN A 78 -10.78 4.20 -5.03
CA ASN A 78 -11.79 4.43 -4.01
C ASN A 78 -11.55 3.51 -2.81
N LEU A 79 -11.41 4.08 -1.62
CA LEU A 79 -11.07 3.33 -0.43
C LEU A 79 -12.31 2.59 0.13
N PRO A 80 -12.13 1.34 0.61
CA PRO A 80 -13.14 0.68 1.42
C PRO A 80 -13.25 1.34 2.80
N LEU A 81 -14.38 1.12 3.47
CA LEU A 81 -14.67 1.72 4.78
C LEU A 81 -13.59 1.42 5.82
N VAL A 82 -13.03 0.21 5.82
CA VAL A 82 -11.97 -0.19 6.76
C VAL A 82 -10.71 0.67 6.66
N GLU A 83 -10.31 1.06 5.45
CA GLU A 83 -9.14 1.94 5.25
C GLU A 83 -9.45 3.38 5.69
N VAL A 84 -10.67 3.86 5.43
CA VAL A 84 -11.08 5.21 5.88
C VAL A 84 -11.14 5.29 7.41
N LEU A 85 -11.69 4.27 8.08
CA LEU A 85 -11.71 4.20 9.55
C LEU A 85 -10.29 4.18 10.13
N PHE A 86 -9.38 3.44 9.49
CA PHE A 86 -7.97 3.43 9.89
C PHE A 86 -7.32 4.81 9.74
N LEU A 87 -7.53 5.49 8.62
CA LEU A 87 -7.03 6.85 8.41
C LEU A 87 -7.65 7.85 9.39
N GLN A 88 -8.93 7.67 9.73
CA GLN A 88 -9.59 8.49 10.76
C GLN A 88 -8.95 8.30 12.14
N GLN A 89 -8.54 7.08 12.49
CA GLN A 89 -7.82 6.84 13.74
C GLN A 89 -6.45 7.55 13.78
N LEU A 90 -5.78 7.67 12.63
CA LEU A 90 -4.46 8.31 12.54
C LEU A 90 -4.54 9.85 12.50
N PHE A 91 -5.46 10.39 11.72
CA PHE A 91 -5.51 11.83 11.39
C PHE A 91 -6.73 12.56 11.96
N GLY A 92 -7.66 11.84 12.59
CA GLY A 92 -8.94 12.37 13.04
C GLY A 92 -10.00 12.30 11.96
N VAL A 93 -10.35 13.44 11.36
CA VAL A 93 -11.45 13.48 10.37
C VAL A 93 -10.88 13.32 8.96
N VAL A 94 -11.41 12.35 8.22
CA VAL A 94 -11.11 12.15 6.79
C VAL A 94 -12.35 12.50 5.99
N TYR A 95 -12.21 13.48 5.09
CA TYR A 95 -13.30 13.93 4.22
C TYR A 95 -13.29 13.16 2.89
N PRO A 96 -14.48 12.84 2.32
CA PRO A 96 -14.61 12.39 0.94
C PRO A 96 -13.93 13.39 0.00
N GLY A 97 -13.22 12.87 -1.00
CA GLY A 97 -12.36 13.68 -1.84
C GLY A 97 -11.27 12.85 -2.49
N ARG A 98 -10.41 13.49 -3.28
CA ARG A 98 -9.30 12.84 -3.97
C ARG A 98 -7.98 13.30 -3.41
N TRP A 99 -7.17 12.32 -3.04
CA TRP A 99 -5.92 12.49 -2.32
C TRP A 99 -4.81 11.78 -3.07
N TRP A 100 -3.59 12.28 -2.94
CA TRP A 100 -2.40 11.58 -3.35
C TRP A 100 -1.63 11.09 -2.12
N LEU A 101 -1.02 9.91 -2.24
CA LEU A 101 -0.11 9.34 -1.25
C LEU A 101 1.18 8.97 -1.97
N ASP A 102 2.28 9.61 -1.60
CA ASP A 102 3.60 9.27 -2.12
C ASP A 102 4.25 8.18 -1.25
N GLY A 103 4.54 7.03 -1.86
CA GLY A 103 5.13 5.89 -1.16
C GLY A 103 6.60 6.09 -0.81
N ARG A 104 7.30 7.04 -1.44
CA ARG A 104 8.70 7.32 -1.14
C ARG A 104 8.87 8.18 0.10
N THR A 105 8.03 9.19 0.24
CA THR A 105 8.10 10.14 1.36
C THR A 105 7.08 9.83 2.47
N GLY A 106 6.02 9.08 2.17
CA GLY A 106 4.87 8.90 3.05
C GLY A 106 3.94 10.12 3.07
N ASN A 107 4.19 11.14 2.26
CA ASN A 107 3.41 12.36 2.25
C ASN A 107 2.01 12.15 1.65
N ILE A 108 1.02 12.79 2.26
CA ILE A 108 -0.37 12.83 1.81
C ILE A 108 -0.75 14.28 1.49
N GLY A 109 -1.43 14.49 0.37
CA GLY A 109 -2.00 15.77 -0.01
C GLY A 109 -3.28 15.61 -0.82
N MET A 110 -3.97 16.72 -1.08
CA MET A 110 -5.15 16.74 -1.95
C MET A 110 -4.72 16.75 -3.42
N GLU A 111 -5.42 16.02 -4.29
CA GLU A 111 -5.19 16.12 -5.73
C GLU A 111 -5.34 17.57 -6.21
N GLY A 112 -4.36 18.05 -6.97
CA GLY A 112 -4.28 19.45 -7.43
C GLY A 112 -3.55 20.40 -6.48
N ASN A 113 -3.20 19.98 -5.26
CA ASN A 113 -2.35 20.74 -4.34
C ASN A 113 -0.95 20.08 -4.24
N PRO A 114 0.14 20.79 -4.60
CA PRO A 114 1.49 20.24 -4.51
C PRO A 114 2.02 20.15 -3.07
N PHE A 115 1.39 20.84 -2.11
CA PHE A 115 1.85 20.85 -0.72
C PHE A 115 1.24 19.67 0.06
N PRO A 116 2.08 18.84 0.72
CA PRO A 116 1.59 17.80 1.61
C PRO A 116 0.93 18.42 2.83
N ILE A 117 -0.19 17.84 3.26
CA ILE A 117 -0.91 18.25 4.46
C ILE A 117 -0.64 17.33 5.65
N ALA A 118 -0.13 16.12 5.38
CA ALA A 118 0.12 15.11 6.38
C ALA A 118 1.21 14.14 5.89
N ASN A 119 1.74 13.34 6.80
CA ASN A 119 2.66 12.25 6.48
C ASN A 119 2.20 10.97 7.18
N LEU A 120 1.91 9.92 6.39
CA LEU A 120 1.42 8.63 6.86
C LEU A 120 2.43 7.93 7.76
N VAL A 121 3.70 7.92 7.38
CA VAL A 121 4.75 7.27 8.17
C VAL A 121 4.89 7.96 9.52
N LEU A 122 4.89 9.29 9.55
CA LEU A 122 4.95 10.05 10.80
C LEU A 122 3.72 9.80 11.69
N ALA A 123 2.52 9.76 11.12
CA ALA A 123 1.31 9.47 11.89
C ALA A 123 1.33 8.06 12.51
N LEU A 124 1.79 7.07 11.76
CA LEU A 124 2.00 5.70 12.26
C LEU A 124 3.04 5.67 13.38
N GLN A 125 4.16 6.38 13.24
CA GLN A 125 5.17 6.47 14.30
C GLN A 125 4.61 7.11 15.58
N GLN A 126 3.84 8.20 15.47
CA GLN A 126 3.26 8.88 16.63
C GLN A 126 2.20 8.03 17.34
N ALA A 127 1.36 7.34 16.59
CA ALA A 127 0.33 6.48 17.17
C ALA A 127 0.94 5.23 17.83
N GLN A 128 2.08 4.73 17.32
CA GLN A 128 2.88 3.70 17.99
C GLN A 128 3.46 4.19 19.33
N GLN A 129 3.85 5.46 19.46
CA GLN A 129 4.35 5.99 20.73
C GLN A 129 3.26 6.13 21.80
N ARG A 130 1.99 6.31 21.39
CA ARG A 130 0.84 6.42 22.29
C ARG A 130 0.29 5.05 22.72
N GLY A 131 0.46 4.01 21.91
CA GLY A 131 0.09 2.64 22.22
C GLY A 131 1.31 1.84 22.67
N GLY A 132 1.43 1.58 23.98
CA GLY A 132 2.58 0.89 24.58
C GLY A 132 3.10 -0.30 23.75
N GLY A 133 4.31 -0.13 23.19
CA GLY A 133 5.19 -1.22 22.77
C GLY A 133 4.84 -2.02 21.50
N GLY A 134 3.89 -1.58 20.66
CA GLY A 134 3.49 -2.34 19.46
C GLY A 134 3.54 -1.51 18.19
N GLY A 135 4.52 -1.73 17.32
CA GLY A 135 4.51 -1.16 15.97
C GLY A 135 3.29 -1.55 15.18
N TYR A 136 2.92 -0.72 14.20
CA TYR A 136 1.92 -1.09 13.21
C TYR A 136 2.44 -2.30 12.46
N ARG A 137 1.93 -3.49 12.75
CA ARG A 137 2.37 -4.74 12.10
C ARG A 137 1.16 -5.40 11.46
N TRP A 138 1.23 -5.65 10.16
CA TRP A 138 0.33 -6.54 9.45
C TRP A 138 1.03 -7.87 9.21
N ARG A 139 0.28 -8.97 9.24
CA ARG A 139 0.77 -10.32 8.95
C ARG A 139 -0.33 -11.16 8.31
N ASN A 140 0.00 -11.83 7.22
CA ASN A 140 -0.85 -12.76 6.47
C ASN A 140 0.00 -13.84 5.79
N ASN A 141 -0.63 -14.72 5.02
CA ASN A 141 0.04 -15.84 4.34
C ASN A 141 0.98 -15.42 3.19
N THR A 142 0.94 -14.16 2.76
CA THR A 142 1.76 -13.62 1.66
C THR A 142 2.82 -12.63 2.15
N GLY A 143 2.85 -12.31 3.44
CA GLY A 143 3.74 -11.29 3.97
C GLY A 143 3.45 -10.93 5.42
N SER A 144 4.44 -10.39 6.10
CA SER A 144 4.23 -9.44 7.18
C SER A 144 4.88 -8.12 6.82
N GLY A 145 4.47 -7.06 7.47
CA GLY A 145 5.14 -5.79 7.32
C GLY A 145 4.72 -4.89 8.44
N GLY A 146 5.46 -3.83 8.66
CA GLY A 146 5.12 -2.91 9.69
C GLY A 146 6.01 -1.72 9.78
N VAL A 147 5.65 -0.84 10.70
CA VAL A 147 6.45 0.31 11.08
C VAL A 147 6.94 0.07 12.50
N GLU A 148 8.26 0.04 12.68
CA GLU A 148 8.91 -0.18 13.97
C GLU A 148 10.20 0.64 14.05
N GLY A 149 10.40 1.39 15.15
CA GLY A 149 11.60 2.21 15.33
C GLY A 149 11.77 3.32 14.28
N GLY A 150 10.67 3.74 13.64
CA GLY A 150 10.69 4.67 12.51
C GLY A 150 10.99 4.05 11.15
N CYS A 151 11.31 2.75 11.14
CA CYS A 151 11.60 1.97 9.95
C CYS A 151 10.35 1.28 9.44
N VAL A 152 10.12 1.40 8.14
CA VAL A 152 9.08 0.65 7.46
C VAL A 152 9.72 -0.64 6.95
N TRP A 153 9.23 -1.80 7.39
CA TRP A 153 9.75 -3.10 6.95
C TRP A 153 8.65 -3.97 6.36
N ILE A 154 9.03 -4.85 5.45
CA ILE A 154 8.19 -5.87 4.83
C ILE A 154 8.99 -7.16 4.90
N ASN A 155 8.35 -8.24 5.29
CA ASN A 155 8.85 -9.60 5.23
C ASN A 155 7.95 -10.37 4.28
N VAL A 156 8.50 -10.86 3.18
CA VAL A 156 7.77 -11.73 2.26
C VAL A 156 8.28 -13.16 2.48
N PRO A 157 7.40 -14.15 2.76
CA PRO A 157 7.80 -15.55 2.89
C PRO A 157 8.57 -16.05 1.66
N GLY A 158 9.75 -16.63 1.88
CA GLY A 158 10.63 -17.14 0.81
C GLY A 158 11.44 -16.07 0.07
N ALA A 159 11.27 -14.81 0.45
CA ALA A 159 11.63 -13.64 -0.34
C ALA A 159 12.53 -12.65 0.42
N GLY A 160 12.55 -12.75 1.76
CA GLY A 160 13.39 -11.95 2.65
C GLY A 160 12.69 -10.68 3.15
N SER A 161 13.47 -9.82 3.82
CA SER A 161 12.99 -8.57 4.40
C SER A 161 13.41 -7.38 3.52
N ALA A 162 12.46 -6.50 3.20
CA ALA A 162 12.73 -5.20 2.58
C ALA A 162 12.44 -4.08 3.59
N MET A 163 13.31 -3.09 3.68
CA MET A 163 13.20 -1.97 4.62
C MET A 163 13.25 -0.63 3.86
N SER A 164 12.58 0.41 4.38
CA SER A 164 12.74 1.77 3.85
C SER A 164 14.15 2.28 4.10
N GLY A 165 14.79 2.83 3.07
CA GLY A 165 16.14 3.38 3.18
C GLY A 165 16.22 4.50 4.22
N GLY A 166 17.22 4.42 5.11
CA GLY A 166 17.33 5.23 6.33
C GLY A 166 17.31 4.39 7.62
N CYS A 167 17.06 3.09 7.43
CA CYS A 167 17.30 1.98 8.33
C CYS A 167 18.12 0.93 7.55
#